data_AF-A0A928MQI4-F1
#
_entry.id   AF-A0A928MQI4-F1
#
_cell.length_a   1.000
_cell.length_b   1.000
_cell.length_c   1.000
_cell.angle_alpha   90.00
_cell.angle_beta   90.00
_cell.angle_gamma   90.00
#
_symmetry.space_group_name_H-M   'P 1'
#
loop_
_entity.id
_entity.type
_entity.pdbx_description
1 polymer ?
#
loop_
_entity_poly.entity_id
_entity_poly.type
_entity_poly.pdbx_seq_one_letter_code
_entity_poly.pdbx_strand_id
1 'polypeptide(L)'
;MKKELYGKEKIIIEETSEEKLLEYYLVIKETPFKSSNINYVSYGAEINMSDNNSDDVESKLLEDLFFSKEKAVTFMDSLVKGRVTPCELEEIAEDTLKQQLMNL
;
A
#
# COMPACT_ATOMS: atom_id res chain seq x y z
N MET A 1 -12.63 6.29 -6.31
CA MET A 1 -11.54 5.54 -5.65
C MET A 1 -12.17 4.50 -4.72
N LYS A 2 -11.68 3.26 -4.77
CA LYS A 2 -12.11 2.14 -3.92
C LYS A 2 -10.89 1.63 -3.14
N LYS A 3 -11.10 1.22 -1.89
CA LYS A 3 -10.10 0.56 -1.05
C LYS A 3 -10.56 -0.87 -0.75
N GLU A 4 -9.69 -1.85 -0.95
CA GLU A 4 -9.94 -3.26 -0.63
C GLU A 4 -8.95 -3.69 0.46
N LEU A 5 -9.45 -4.15 1.62
CA LEU A 5 -8.59 -4.69 2.67
C LEU A 5 -7.87 -5.93 2.12
N TYR A 6 -6.55 -5.86 2.11
CA TYR A 6 -5.67 -6.89 1.57
C TYR A 6 -5.15 -7.83 2.67
N GLY A 7 -4.72 -7.28 3.80
CA GLY A 7 -4.12 -8.05 4.88
C GLY A 7 -4.07 -7.29 6.19
N LYS A 8 -3.79 -8.02 7.28
CA LYS A 8 -3.57 -7.47 8.62
C LYS A 8 -2.39 -8.15 9.28
N GLU A 9 -1.49 -7.38 9.86
CA GLU A 9 -0.35 -7.88 10.62
C GLU A 9 -0.27 -7.19 11.97
N LYS A 10 0.28 -7.89 12.97
CA LYS A 10 0.59 -7.30 14.27
C LYS A 10 2.09 -7.18 14.41
N ILE A 11 2.55 -6.01 14.86
CA ILE A 11 3.95 -5.75 15.18
C ILE A 11 4.10 -5.35 16.64
N ILE A 12 5.27 -5.62 17.20
CA ILE A 12 5.65 -5.17 18.54
C ILE A 12 6.79 -4.18 18.35
N ILE A 13 6.61 -2.96 18.85
CA ILE A 13 7.66 -1.95 18.85
C ILE A 13 8.65 -2.31 19.96
N GLU A 14 9.85 -2.77 19.62
CA GLU A 14 10.81 -3.33 20.60
C GLU A 14 11.15 -2.35 21.73
N GLU A 15 11.20 -1.06 21.42
CA GLU A 15 11.56 0.01 22.36
C GLU A 15 10.50 0.23 23.46
N THR A 16 9.23 0.07 23.12
CA THR A 16 8.09 0.37 24.01
C THR A 16 7.30 -0.87 24.42
N SER A 17 7.55 -2.02 23.79
CA SER A 17 6.72 -3.23 23.87
C SER A 17 5.24 -3.01 23.50
N GLU A 18 4.94 -1.93 22.78
CA GLU A 18 3.59 -1.63 22.32
C GLU A 18 3.22 -2.52 21.12
N GLU A 19 2.02 -3.10 21.16
CA GLU A 19 1.44 -3.81 20.03
C GLU A 19 0.72 -2.84 19.09
N LYS A 20 1.16 -2.79 17.83
CA LYS A 20 0.47 -2.05 16.76
C LYS A 20 -0.16 -3.02 15.77
N LEU A 21 -1.33 -2.65 15.25
CA LEU A 21 -2.00 -3.34 14.15
C LEU A 21 -1.73 -2.60 12.84
N LEU A 22 -1.17 -3.32 11.87
CA LEU A 22 -1.03 -2.88 10.49
C LEU A 22 -2.19 -3.43 9.66
N GLU A 23 -2.86 -2.55 8.93
CA GLU A 23 -3.88 -2.90 7.95
C GLU A 23 -3.45 -2.42 6.56
N TYR A 24 -3.41 -3.35 5.62
CA TYR A 24 -2.95 -3.09 4.25
C TYR A 24 -4.15 -3.03 3.32
N TYR A 25 -4.24 -1.98 2.51
CA TYR A 25 -5.33 -1.78 1.56
C TYR A 25 -4.79 -1.65 0.14
N LEU A 26 -5.36 -2.43 -0.77
CA LEU A 26 -5.18 -2.22 -2.21
C LEU A 26 -6.10 -1.08 -2.64
N VAL A 27 -5.50 -0.02 -3.19
CA VAL A 27 -6.22 1.18 -3.63
C VAL A 27 -6.47 1.08 -5.11
N ILE A 28 -7.73 1.18 -5.54
CA ILE A 28 -8.14 1.05 -6.95
C ILE A 28 -8.76 2.37 -7.41
N LYS A 29 -8.18 2.95 -8.46
CA LYS A 29 -8.61 4.23 -9.01
C LYS A 29 -8.93 4.06 -10.49
N GLU A 30 -10.19 4.32 -10.84
CA GLU A 30 -10.64 4.41 -12.22
C GLU A 30 -10.59 5.87 -12.65
N THR A 31 -9.79 6.17 -13.67
CA THR A 31 -9.67 7.53 -14.19
C THR A 31 -10.16 7.57 -15.64
N PRO A 32 -11.12 8.44 -15.97
CA PRO A 32 -11.63 8.58 -17.32
C PRO A 32 -10.57 9.22 -18.23
N PHE A 33 -10.38 8.65 -19.41
CA PHE A 33 -9.55 9.25 -20.44
C PHE A 33 -10.36 10.31 -21.20
N LYS A 34 -9.94 11.57 -21.10
CA LYS A 34 -10.68 12.74 -21.63
C LYS A 34 -11.15 12.49 -23.07
N SER A 35 -12.45 12.69 -23.29
CA SER A 35 -13.14 12.56 -24.59
C SER A 35 -13.34 11.13 -25.12
N SER A 36 -13.20 10.10 -24.28
CA SER A 36 -13.51 8.71 -24.64
C SER A 36 -14.34 8.02 -23.56
N ASN A 37 -15.02 6.93 -23.91
CA ASN A 37 -15.66 6.02 -22.94
C ASN A 37 -14.65 5.00 -22.34
N ILE A 38 -13.36 5.32 -22.40
CA ILE A 38 -12.28 4.46 -21.92
C ILE A 38 -11.85 4.97 -20.55
N ASN A 39 -11.92 4.09 -19.55
CA ASN A 39 -11.33 4.32 -18.24
C ASN A 39 -10.02 3.54 -18.16
N TYR A 40 -8.97 4.16 -17.63
CA TYR A 40 -7.80 3.40 -17.19
C TYR A 40 -7.91 3.15 -15.69
N VAL A 41 -7.46 1.96 -15.28
CA VAL A 41 -7.41 1.56 -13.88
C VAL A 41 -5.96 1.66 -13.42
N SER A 42 -5.75 2.35 -12.32
CA SER A 42 -4.49 2.35 -11.60
C SER A 42 -4.68 1.77 -10.20
N TYR A 43 -3.58 1.23 -9.69
CA TYR A 43 -3.50 0.56 -8.41
C TYR A 43 -2.46 1.25 -7.54
N GLY A 44 -2.79 1.43 -6.27
CA GLY A 44 -1.93 1.97 -5.23
C GLY A 44 -1.98 1.13 -3.97
N ALA A 45 -1.34 1.60 -2.92
CA ALA A 45 -1.32 0.95 -1.62
C ALA A 45 -1.57 1.97 -0.51
N GLU A 46 -2.25 1.53 0.53
CA GLU A 46 -2.37 2.27 1.77
C GLU A 46 -2.09 1.34 2.94
N ILE A 47 -1.35 1.85 3.92
CA ILE A 47 -1.07 1.16 5.17
C ILE A 47 -1.58 2.04 6.30
N ASN A 48 -2.42 1.48 7.15
CA ASN A 48 -2.83 2.08 8.40
C ASN A 48 -2.16 1.35 9.55
N MET A 49 -1.57 2.09 10.47
CA MET A 49 -1.05 1.60 11.73
C MET A 49 -1.86 2.19 12.86
N SER A 50 -2.46 1.33 13.66
CA SER A 50 -3.29 1.72 14.80
C SER A 50 -2.85 1.02 16.06
N ASP A 51 -3.09 1.69 17.18
CA ASP A 51 -3.02 1.09 18.49
C ASP A 51 -4.27 0.28 18.79
N ASN A 52 -4.13 -0.88 19.43
CA ASN A 52 -5.30 -1.64 19.90
C ASN A 52 -6.15 -0.87 20.93
N ASN A 53 -5.60 0.19 21.55
CA ASN A 53 -6.20 0.91 22.67
C ASN A 53 -6.26 2.44 22.46
N SER A 54 -5.96 2.94 21.26
CA SER A 54 -5.96 4.37 20.97
C SER A 54 -6.60 4.63 19.60
N ASP A 55 -7.25 5.80 19.48
CA ASP A 55 -7.83 6.29 18.23
C ASP A 55 -6.78 6.91 17.29
N ASP A 56 -5.51 6.97 17.72
CA ASP A 56 -4.41 7.44 16.87
C ASP A 56 -4.09 6.41 15.79
N VAL A 57 -4.26 6.84 14.54
CA VAL A 57 -3.98 6.06 13.34
C VAL A 57 -2.93 6.80 12.52
N GLU A 58 -1.75 6.21 12.42
CA GLU A 58 -0.76 6.62 11.42
C GLU A 58 -1.13 5.98 10.08
N SER A 59 -1.10 6.75 9.00
CA SER A 59 -1.49 6.24 7.68
C SER A 59 -0.64 6.84 6.58
N LYS A 60 -0.35 6.04 5.56
CA LYS A 60 0.28 6.47 4.32
C LYS A 60 -0.45 5.86 3.14
N LEU A 61 -0.81 6.71 2.17
CA LEU A 61 -1.43 6.35 0.90
C LEU A 61 -0.50 6.73 -0.24
N LEU A 62 -0.22 5.78 -1.13
CA LEU A 62 0.42 6.01 -2.42
C LEU A 62 -0.53 5.57 -3.53
N GLU A 63 -0.88 6.52 -4.39
CA GLU A 63 -1.74 6.27 -5.57
C GLU A 63 -0.91 6.02 -6.82
N ASP A 64 -1.56 5.49 -7.87
CA ASP A 64 -1.03 5.48 -9.23
C ASP A 64 0.33 4.74 -9.40
N LEU A 65 0.63 3.77 -8.52
CA LEU A 65 1.88 3.01 -8.53
C LEU A 65 1.95 1.99 -9.67
N PHE A 66 0.84 1.31 -9.97
CA PHE A 66 0.81 0.24 -10.97
C PHE A 66 -0.41 0.37 -11.89
N PHE A 67 -0.25 -0.02 -13.15
CA PHE A 67 -1.36 -0.16 -14.12
C PHE A 67 -1.75 -1.63 -14.37
N SER A 68 -1.05 -2.57 -13.73
CA SER A 68 -1.37 -4.01 -13.76
C SER A 68 -1.80 -4.47 -12.38
N LYS A 69 -2.94 -5.16 -12.30
CA LYS A 69 -3.44 -5.75 -11.05
C LYS A 69 -2.45 -6.78 -10.49
N GLU A 70 -1.86 -7.60 -11.36
CA GLU A 70 -0.91 -8.64 -10.96
C GLU A 70 0.32 -8.04 -10.28
N LYS A 71 0.89 -6.98 -10.86
CA LYS A 71 2.02 -6.26 -10.25
C LYS A 71 1.65 -5.64 -8.91
N ALA A 72 0.45 -5.06 -8.81
CA ALA A 72 -0.05 -4.48 -7.57
C ALA A 72 -0.21 -5.55 -6.49
N VAL A 73 -0.74 -6.73 -6.82
CA VAL A 73 -0.87 -7.86 -5.89
C VAL A 73 0.50 -8.32 -5.40
N THR A 74 1.46 -8.53 -6.30
CA THR A 74 2.84 -8.90 -5.91
C THR A 74 3.48 -7.87 -4.98
N PHE A 75 3.24 -6.58 -5.23
CA PHE A 75 3.70 -5.52 -4.33
C PHE A 75 3.02 -5.59 -2.97
N MET A 76 1.69 -5.74 -2.92
CA MET A 76 0.95 -5.89 -1.66
C MET A 76 1.41 -7.10 -0.85
N ASP A 77 1.68 -8.24 -1.50
CA ASP A 77 2.24 -9.42 -0.83
C ASP A 77 3.60 -9.12 -0.18
N SER A 78 4.45 -8.34 -0.85
CA SER A 78 5.74 -7.94 -0.29
C SER A 78 5.59 -7.03 0.93
N LEU A 79 4.62 -6.11 0.91
CA LEU A 79 4.33 -5.21 2.04
C LEU A 79 3.89 -6.00 3.27
N VAL A 80 2.92 -6.91 3.10
CA VAL A 80 2.40 -7.75 4.19
C VAL A 80 3.50 -8.65 4.75
N LYS A 81 4.22 -9.36 3.86
CA LYS A 81 5.28 -10.29 4.28
C LYS A 81 6.42 -9.57 4.99
N GLY A 82 6.76 -8.36 4.54
CA GLY A 82 7.77 -7.50 5.15
C GLY A 82 7.31 -6.80 6.41
N ARG A 83 6.00 -6.86 6.74
CA ARG A 83 5.38 -6.07 7.81
C ARG A 83 5.69 -4.57 7.68
N VAL A 84 5.68 -4.10 6.43
CA VAL A 84 6.03 -2.71 6.10
C VAL A 84 5.07 -1.77 6.83
N THR A 85 5.63 -0.73 7.43
CA THR A 85 4.91 0.30 8.17
C THR A 85 4.55 1.49 7.26
N PRO A 86 3.65 2.41 7.68
CA PRO A 86 3.32 3.59 6.89
C PRO A 86 4.54 4.46 6.52
N CYS A 87 5.53 4.58 7.41
CA CYS A 87 6.71 5.40 7.17
C CYS A 87 7.67 4.79 6.14
N GLU A 88 7.75 3.46 6.06
CA GLU A 88 8.61 2.72 5.12
C GLU A 88 8.00 2.61 3.71
N LEU A 89 6.69 2.81 3.56
CA LEU A 89 5.95 2.55 2.32
C LEU A 89 6.54 3.29 1.10
N GLU A 90 6.97 4.54 1.28
CA GLU A 90 7.51 5.36 0.19
C GLU A 90 8.86 4.84 -0.31
N GLU A 91 9.75 4.48 0.60
CA GLU A 91 11.06 3.91 0.26
C GLU A 91 10.92 2.57 -0.49
N ILE A 92 10.08 1.67 0.03
CA ILE A 92 9.83 0.37 -0.60
C ILE A 92 9.17 0.52 -1.98
N ALA A 93 8.26 1.49 -2.13
CA ALA A 93 7.63 1.78 -3.42
C ALA A 93 8.65 2.30 -4.44
N GLU A 94 9.52 3.25 -4.04
CA GLU A 94 10.57 3.76 -4.92
C GLU A 94 11.52 2.66 -5.40
N ASP A 95 11.99 1.82 -4.48
CA ASP A 95 12.92 0.74 -4.81
C ASP A 95 12.29 -0.27 -5.76
N THR A 96 11.01 -0.60 -5.52
CA THR A 96 10.24 -1.46 -6.43
C THR A 96 10.14 -0.85 -7.83
N LEU A 97 9.82 0.44 -7.94
CA LEU A 97 9.67 1.13 -9.23
C LEU A 97 11.02 1.24 -9.96
N LYS A 98 12.12 1.52 -9.25
CA LYS A 98 13.49 1.54 -9.81
C LYS A 98 13.85 0.17 -10.40
N GLN A 99 13.59 -0.91 -9.67
CA GLN A 99 13.84 -2.27 -10.16
C GLN A 99 13.01 -2.61 -11.41
N GLN A 100 11.78 -2.13 -11.51
CA GLN A 100 10.97 -2.34 -12.72
C GLN A 100 11.53 -1.60 -13.94
N LEU A 101 12.05 -0.39 -13.76
CA LEU A 101 12.64 0.41 -14.84
C LEU A 101 13.96 -0.18 -15.36
N MET A 102 14.75 -0.83 -14.50
CA MET A 102 16.02 -1.47 -14.89
C MET A 102 15.82 -2.79 -15.66
N ASN A 103 14.63 -3.39 -15.58
CA ASN A 103 14.29 -4.65 -16.27
C ASN A 103 13.54 -4.44 -17.60
N LEU A 104 13.41 -3.19 -18.06
CA LEU A 104 12.83 -2.79 -19.36
C LEU A 104 13.95 -2.48 -20.37
#